data_AF-A0A1B6L482-F1
#
_entry.id   AF-A0A1B6L482-F1
#
_cell.length_a   1.000
_cell.length_b   1.000
_cell.length_c   1.000
_cell.angle_alpha   90.00
_cell.angle_beta   90.00
_cell.angle_gamma   90.00
#
_symmetry.space_group_name_H-M   'P 1'
#
loop_
_entity.id
_entity.type
_entity.pdbx_description
1 polymer ?
#
loop_
_entity_poly.entity_id
_entity_poly.type
_entity_poly.pdbx_seq_one_letter_code
_entity_poly.pdbx_strand_id
1 'polypeptide(L)'
;YFVSISFLVKNYLDCYQVYNKKYIANNRTSFICSKKQKLCLEKSKEKQKQCLGVTCIKPARINSKYCSDECGLAFNRLRMISILPNRILEREQVPCVADQIDNDKLTKIRDLRRSAIEQLRILDIKEKFVLAMINGAKRKPVTGMSDEIREEDNSKVYCITCGSEVLAQTAIRHMELCFRKFESQSVVIGATKTNSATCRIFCEFYDSSKKTYCKRLRYVCPDHYRPAKAEENEVCGCPITKMGETIYSGKIIKFCQQFKKYCNLHFSWETLCIAEIDFDRLREFNKIITYDKEEAILLKQLTNRSAVLGLLLHSTLVHYD
;
A
#
# COMPACT_ATOMS: atom_id res chain seq x y z
N TYR A 1 21.66 15.63 -3.16
CA TYR A 1 22.52 14.44 -2.98
C TYR A 1 23.00 13.99 -4.35
N PHE A 2 24.27 14.25 -4.65
CA PHE A 2 24.92 14.04 -5.94
C PHE A 2 24.96 12.55 -6.29
N VAL A 3 24.13 12.14 -7.24
CA VAL A 3 24.34 10.87 -7.97
C VAL A 3 25.35 11.19 -9.06
N SER A 4 26.55 10.62 -8.98
CA SER A 4 27.60 10.84 -9.96
C SER A 4 27.10 10.47 -11.36
N ILE A 5 27.40 11.29 -12.36
CA ILE A 5 27.05 11.09 -13.78
C ILE A 5 27.48 9.68 -14.26
N SER A 6 28.58 9.15 -13.71
CA SER A 6 29.05 7.78 -13.94
C SER A 6 28.07 6.69 -13.48
N PHE A 7 27.26 6.94 -12.44
CA PHE A 7 26.28 5.98 -11.91
C PHE A 7 25.01 5.90 -12.78
N LEU A 8 24.58 7.01 -13.40
CA LEU A 8 23.46 7.03 -14.35
C LEU A 8 23.83 6.37 -15.69
N VAL A 9 25.06 6.57 -16.17
CA VAL A 9 25.56 5.96 -17.42
C VAL A 9 25.73 4.44 -17.26
N LYS A 10 26.19 3.96 -16.10
CA LYS A 10 26.39 2.53 -15.82
C LYS A 10 25.06 1.78 -15.70
N ASN A 11 24.08 2.34 -14.98
CA ASN A 11 22.73 1.75 -14.88
C ASN A 11 21.99 1.71 -16.23
N TYR A 12 22.23 2.67 -17.13
CA TYR A 12 21.65 2.65 -18.48
C TYR A 12 22.23 1.52 -19.35
N LEU A 13 23.54 1.26 -19.27
CA LEU A 13 24.19 0.16 -19.99
C LEU A 13 23.72 -1.21 -19.51
N ASP A 14 23.55 -1.39 -18.19
CA ASP A 14 23.08 -2.66 -17.62
C ASP A 14 21.61 -2.93 -17.95
N CYS A 15 20.74 -1.91 -17.94
CA CYS A 15 19.33 -2.05 -18.32
C CYS A 15 19.16 -2.33 -19.84
N TYR A 16 20.03 -1.76 -20.68
CA TYR A 16 20.02 -1.97 -22.13
C TYR A 16 20.47 -3.39 -22.54
N GLN A 17 21.40 -3.99 -21.79
CA GLN A 17 21.82 -5.39 -22.01
C GLN A 17 20.72 -6.40 -21.62
N VAL A 18 19.94 -6.10 -20.57
CA VAL A 18 18.82 -6.96 -20.11
C VAL A 18 17.62 -6.90 -21.06
N TYR A 19 17.33 -5.72 -21.63
CA TYR A 19 16.24 -5.57 -22.62
C TYR A 19 16.53 -6.34 -23.92
N ASN A 20 17.79 -6.37 -24.37
CA ASN A 20 18.20 -7.09 -25.58
C ASN A 20 18.22 -8.63 -25.42
N LYS A 21 18.59 -9.17 -24.25
CA LYS A 21 18.55 -10.63 -24.01
C LYS A 21 17.12 -11.20 -24.08
N LYS A 22 16.11 -10.44 -23.64
CA LYS A 22 14.68 -10.83 -23.78
C LYS A 22 14.15 -10.67 -25.20
N TYR A 23 14.64 -9.68 -25.96
CA TYR A 23 14.21 -9.47 -27.36
C TYR A 23 14.81 -10.49 -28.34
N ILE A 24 16.03 -10.97 -28.08
CA ILE A 24 16.69 -12.01 -28.90
C ILE A 24 16.11 -13.41 -28.62
N ALA A 25 15.67 -13.68 -27.39
CA ALA A 25 15.09 -14.99 -27.03
C ALA A 25 13.69 -15.22 -27.62
N ASN A 26 12.90 -14.16 -27.87
CA ASN A 26 11.52 -14.26 -28.34
C ASN A 26 11.33 -14.27 -29.87
N ASN A 27 12.41 -14.17 -30.66
CA ASN A 27 12.35 -14.15 -32.13
C ASN A 27 12.93 -15.42 -32.78
N ARG A 28 12.77 -16.59 -32.13
CA ARG A 28 13.06 -17.90 -32.73
C ARG A 28 11.80 -18.64 -33.17
N THR A 29 10.79 -17.94 -33.68
CA THR A 29 9.72 -18.58 -34.46
C THR A 29 9.09 -17.56 -35.40
N SER A 30 9.44 -17.59 -36.68
CA SER A 30 8.44 -17.61 -37.75
C SER A 30 9.06 -17.72 -39.14
N PHE A 31 8.85 -18.91 -39.71
CA PHE A 31 8.31 -19.14 -41.05
C PHE A 31 8.87 -18.33 -42.23
N ILE A 32 9.60 -19.09 -43.04
CA ILE A 32 9.85 -18.93 -44.47
C ILE A 32 8.62 -18.36 -45.20
N CYS A 33 8.77 -17.22 -45.87
CA CYS A 33 7.86 -16.79 -46.93
C CYS A 33 8.66 -16.34 -48.16
N SER A 34 9.16 -17.32 -48.92
CA SER A 34 9.97 -17.14 -50.13
C SER A 34 9.21 -16.47 -51.29
N LYS A 35 7.88 -16.29 -51.19
CA LYS A 35 7.06 -15.66 -52.24
C LYS A 35 6.95 -14.13 -52.12
N LYS A 36 7.16 -13.54 -50.94
CA LYS A 36 7.09 -12.07 -50.76
C LYS A 36 8.36 -11.34 -51.19
N GLN A 37 9.49 -12.03 -51.32
CA GLN A 37 10.74 -11.43 -51.83
C GLN A 37 10.65 -11.06 -53.32
N LYS A 38 9.93 -11.83 -54.15
CA LYS A 38 9.86 -11.56 -55.59
C LYS A 38 9.04 -10.32 -55.95
N LEU A 39 7.98 -9.99 -55.21
CA LEU A 39 7.16 -8.80 -55.51
C LEU A 39 7.80 -7.46 -55.07
N CYS A 40 8.83 -7.48 -54.23
CA CYS A 40 9.53 -6.25 -53.82
C CYS A 40 10.70 -5.87 -54.75
N LEU A 41 11.10 -6.73 -55.70
CA LEU A 41 12.20 -6.42 -56.63
C LEU A 41 11.78 -5.54 -57.81
N GLU A 42 10.49 -5.51 -58.17
CA GLU A 42 10.04 -4.86 -59.42
C GLU A 42 9.53 -3.41 -59.25
N LYS A 43 9.53 -2.87 -58.02
CA LYS A 43 9.17 -1.47 -57.76
C LYS A 43 10.16 -0.77 -56.83
N SER A 44 11.36 -0.51 -57.34
CA SER A 44 11.93 0.84 -57.38
C SER A 44 13.37 0.77 -57.89
N LYS A 45 13.60 1.23 -59.12
CA LYS A 45 14.89 1.81 -59.52
C LYS A 45 15.10 3.15 -58.79
N GLU A 46 14.81 3.23 -57.50
CA GLU A 46 15.34 4.30 -56.67
C GLU A 46 16.81 3.94 -56.46
N LYS A 47 17.71 4.84 -56.89
CA LYS A 47 19.15 4.73 -56.65
C LYS A 47 19.36 4.24 -55.22
N GLN A 48 20.06 3.12 -55.07
CA GLN A 48 20.28 2.51 -53.75
C GLN A 48 20.93 3.55 -52.84
N LYS A 49 20.16 4.06 -51.89
CA LYS A 49 20.56 5.20 -51.05
C LYS A 49 21.75 4.77 -50.19
N GLN A 50 22.75 5.63 -50.04
CA GLN A 50 23.84 5.39 -49.11
C GLN A 50 23.30 5.33 -47.67
N CYS A 51 23.87 4.45 -46.85
CA CYS A 51 23.58 4.37 -45.42
C CYS A 51 23.86 5.71 -44.72
N LEU A 52 22.96 6.13 -43.82
CA LEU A 52 23.16 7.34 -43.00
C LEU A 52 24.10 7.15 -41.79
N GLY A 53 24.73 5.98 -41.66
CA GLY A 53 25.70 5.73 -40.58
C GLY A 53 26.90 6.67 -40.70
N VAL A 54 27.40 7.17 -39.58
CA VAL A 54 28.62 8.00 -39.56
C VAL A 54 29.75 7.21 -40.22
N THR A 55 30.39 7.84 -41.23
CA THR A 55 31.43 7.25 -42.10
C THR A 55 31.06 5.97 -42.87
N CYS A 56 29.77 5.61 -42.96
CA CYS A 56 29.34 4.40 -43.66
C CYS A 56 29.15 4.64 -45.16
N ILE A 57 29.87 3.89 -45.98
CA ILE A 57 29.79 3.94 -47.46
C ILE A 57 28.89 2.82 -48.01
N LYS A 58 28.46 1.88 -47.15
CA LYS A 58 27.60 0.76 -47.55
C LYS A 58 26.22 1.26 -48.00
N PRO A 59 25.57 0.59 -48.96
CA PRO A 59 24.21 0.93 -49.34
C PRO A 59 23.22 0.59 -48.22
N ALA A 60 22.16 1.39 -48.08
CA ALA A 60 21.07 1.14 -47.16
C ALA A 60 20.25 -0.10 -47.58
N ARG A 61 19.65 -0.79 -46.61
CA ARG A 61 18.70 -1.89 -46.89
C ARG A 61 17.45 -1.32 -47.57
N ILE A 62 16.78 -2.16 -48.36
CA ILE A 62 15.48 -1.81 -48.96
C ILE A 62 14.50 -1.41 -47.85
N ASN A 63 13.83 -0.27 -48.00
CA ASN A 63 12.94 0.35 -47.00
C ASN A 63 13.60 0.74 -45.66
N SER A 64 14.93 0.87 -45.60
CA SER A 64 15.65 1.38 -44.44
C SER A 64 16.56 2.56 -44.80
N LYS A 65 16.90 3.36 -43.80
CA LYS A 65 17.91 4.42 -43.91
C LYS A 65 19.34 3.91 -43.62
N TYR A 66 19.47 2.67 -43.14
CA TYR A 66 20.74 2.11 -42.67
C TYR A 66 21.04 0.75 -43.32
N CYS A 67 22.32 0.43 -43.47
CA CYS A 67 22.78 -0.89 -43.95
C CYS A 67 22.67 -1.98 -42.88
N SER A 68 22.70 -1.61 -41.60
CA SER A 68 22.54 -2.49 -40.44
C SER A 68 21.91 -1.77 -39.25
N ASP A 69 21.36 -2.54 -38.32
CA ASP A 69 20.82 -2.01 -37.06
C ASP A 69 21.93 -1.40 -36.20
N GLU A 70 23.15 -1.94 -36.27
CA GLU A 70 24.34 -1.36 -35.64
C GLU A 70 24.66 0.03 -36.17
N CYS A 71 24.60 0.25 -37.49
CA CYS A 71 24.80 1.59 -38.08
C CYS A 71 23.70 2.57 -37.63
N GLY A 72 22.44 2.12 -37.55
CA GLY A 72 21.35 2.94 -37.03
C GLY A 72 21.53 3.29 -35.55
N LEU A 73 21.92 2.33 -34.72
CA LEU A 73 22.18 2.52 -33.29
C LEU A 73 23.41 3.39 -33.03
N ALA A 74 24.48 3.24 -33.83
CA ALA A 74 25.66 4.08 -33.74
C ALA A 74 25.35 5.54 -34.08
N PHE A 75 24.63 5.77 -35.18
CA PHE A 75 24.19 7.11 -35.57
C PHE A 75 23.26 7.75 -34.52
N ASN A 76 22.28 6.99 -34.02
CA ASN A 76 21.39 7.46 -32.95
C ASN A 76 22.17 7.78 -31.68
N ARG A 77 23.15 6.97 -31.26
CA ARG A 77 24.00 7.26 -30.09
C ARG A 77 24.72 8.60 -30.23
N LEU A 78 25.30 8.89 -31.39
CA LEU A 78 25.98 10.16 -31.63
C LEU A 78 25.00 11.34 -31.59
N ARG A 79 23.81 11.21 -32.18
CA ARG A 79 22.75 12.22 -32.06
C ARG A 79 22.35 12.45 -30.60
N MET A 80 22.19 11.39 -29.82
CA MET A 80 21.86 11.48 -28.40
C MET A 80 22.94 12.23 -27.63
N ILE A 81 24.23 11.92 -27.86
CA ILE A 81 25.37 12.60 -27.22
C ILE A 81 25.40 14.09 -27.59
N SER A 82 25.04 14.44 -28.83
CA SER A 82 25.03 15.85 -29.27
C SER A 82 23.87 16.67 -28.69
N ILE A 83 22.70 16.05 -28.44
CA ILE A 83 21.48 16.77 -28.06
C ILE A 83 21.25 16.76 -26.55
N LEU A 84 21.45 15.61 -25.88
CA LEU A 84 21.08 15.45 -24.48
C LEU A 84 21.77 16.42 -23.51
N PRO A 85 23.08 16.71 -23.61
CA PRO A 85 23.74 17.60 -22.67
C PRO A 85 23.06 18.97 -22.60
N ASN A 86 22.75 19.57 -23.76
CA ASN A 86 22.08 20.86 -23.84
C ASN A 86 20.67 20.79 -23.24
N ARG A 87 19.91 19.72 -23.53
CA ARG A 87 18.56 19.51 -22.96
C ARG A 87 18.57 19.35 -21.44
N ILE A 88 19.58 18.70 -20.89
CA ILE A 88 19.73 18.54 -19.43
C ILE A 88 20.00 19.90 -18.79
N LEU A 89 20.95 20.67 -19.36
CA LEU A 89 21.27 22.01 -18.88
C LEU A 89 20.06 22.96 -18.96
N GLU A 90 19.33 22.98 -20.08
CA GLU A 90 18.09 23.76 -20.25
C GLU A 90 17.07 23.44 -19.14
N ARG A 91 16.92 22.17 -18.79
CA ARG A 91 16.00 21.73 -17.72
C ARG A 91 16.48 22.11 -16.33
N GLU A 92 17.79 22.14 -16.09
CA GLU A 92 18.36 22.56 -14.80
C GLU A 92 18.25 24.06 -14.57
N GLN A 93 18.22 24.87 -15.65
CA GLN A 93 18.10 26.32 -15.57
C GLN A 93 16.73 26.79 -15.09
N VAL A 94 15.65 26.16 -15.57
CA VAL A 94 14.28 26.57 -15.23
C VAL A 94 13.58 25.43 -14.50
N PRO A 95 13.15 25.64 -13.24
CA PRO A 95 12.41 24.62 -12.53
C PRO A 95 11.06 24.37 -13.23
N CYS A 96 10.78 23.10 -13.54
CA CYS A 96 9.50 22.72 -14.10
C CYS A 96 8.40 22.90 -13.05
N VAL A 97 7.40 23.76 -13.34
CA VAL A 97 6.26 24.00 -12.43
C VAL A 97 5.52 22.71 -12.08
N ALA A 98 5.38 21.79 -13.04
CA ALA A 98 4.77 20.48 -12.78
C ALA A 98 5.61 19.63 -11.81
N ASP A 99 6.95 19.70 -11.89
CA ASP A 99 7.83 19.03 -10.94
C ASP A 99 7.76 19.68 -9.56
N GLN A 100 7.66 21.02 -9.47
CA GLN A 100 7.47 21.72 -8.19
C GLN A 100 6.17 21.27 -7.51
N ILE A 101 5.05 21.31 -8.24
CA ILE A 101 3.74 20.88 -7.74
C ILE A 101 3.78 19.42 -7.24
N ASP A 102 4.42 18.52 -8.00
CA ASP A 102 4.48 17.12 -7.60
C ASP A 102 5.45 16.86 -6.45
N ASN A 103 6.54 17.63 -6.34
CA ASN A 103 7.40 17.61 -5.16
C ASN A 103 6.66 18.10 -3.91
N ASP A 104 5.85 19.16 -4.02
CA ASP A 104 5.01 19.66 -2.91
C ASP A 104 3.92 18.67 -2.51
N LYS A 105 3.33 17.94 -3.46
CA LYS A 105 2.42 16.83 -3.14
C LYS A 105 3.16 15.69 -2.44
N LEU A 106 4.37 15.39 -2.89
CA LEU A 106 5.18 14.31 -2.34
C LEU A 106 5.65 14.61 -0.92
N THR A 107 5.98 15.86 -0.59
CA THR A 107 6.24 16.28 0.81
C THR A 107 4.99 16.10 1.67
N LYS A 108 3.83 16.59 1.21
CA LYS A 108 2.53 16.41 1.91
C LYS A 108 2.20 14.93 2.17
N ILE A 109 2.32 14.07 1.16
CA ILE A 109 2.05 12.63 1.30
C ILE A 109 3.00 11.98 2.31
N ARG A 110 4.29 12.37 2.30
CA ARG A 110 5.26 11.86 3.28
C ARG A 110 4.94 12.30 4.71
N ASP A 111 4.49 13.52 4.90
CA ASP A 111 4.07 14.02 6.21
C ASP A 111 2.78 13.33 6.69
N LEU A 112 1.80 13.13 5.80
CA LEU A 112 0.60 12.35 6.10
C LEU A 112 0.93 10.89 6.47
N ARG A 113 1.85 10.25 5.74
CA ARG A 113 2.35 8.91 6.08
C ARG A 113 3.01 8.89 7.45
N ARG A 114 3.89 9.87 7.75
CA ARG A 114 4.56 9.97 9.05
C ARG A 114 3.54 10.14 10.18
N SER A 115 2.52 10.97 9.97
CA SER A 115 1.42 11.17 10.93
C SER A 115 0.65 9.87 11.19
N ALA A 116 0.28 9.12 10.14
CA ALA A 116 -0.40 7.83 10.29
C ALA A 116 0.46 6.79 11.05
N ILE A 117 1.77 6.75 10.80
CA ILE A 117 2.70 5.90 11.55
C ILE A 117 2.76 6.30 13.03
N GLU A 118 2.75 7.60 13.33
CA GLU A 118 2.74 8.07 14.72
C GLU A 118 1.42 7.70 15.42
N GLN A 119 0.28 7.76 14.73
CA GLN A 119 -0.99 7.29 15.25
C GLN A 119 -0.96 5.79 15.60
N LEU A 120 -0.30 4.96 14.79
CA LEU A 120 -0.10 3.55 15.11
C LEU A 120 0.68 3.36 16.42
N ARG A 121 1.72 4.17 16.68
CA ARG A 121 2.45 4.12 17.96
C ARG A 121 1.59 4.51 19.15
N ILE A 122 0.72 5.52 18.97
CA ILE A 122 -0.24 5.92 20.00
C ILE A 122 -1.22 4.77 20.28
N LEU A 123 -1.68 4.07 19.25
CA LEU A 123 -2.55 2.89 19.39
C LEU A 123 -1.84 1.74 20.13
N ASP A 124 -0.54 1.54 19.93
CA ASP A 124 0.24 0.56 20.69
C ASP A 124 0.34 0.89 22.18
N ILE A 125 0.49 2.17 22.51
CA ILE A 125 0.46 2.65 23.91
C ILE A 125 -0.94 2.44 24.49
N LYS A 126 -2.00 2.74 23.73
CA LYS A 126 -3.39 2.51 24.15
C LYS A 126 -3.68 1.03 24.41
N GLU A 127 -3.21 0.11 23.58
CA GLU A 127 -3.37 -1.33 23.82
C GLU A 127 -2.69 -1.74 25.14
N LYS A 128 -1.44 -1.32 25.36
CA LYS A 128 -0.73 -1.62 26.61
C LYS A 128 -1.46 -1.08 27.84
N PHE A 129 -2.00 0.14 27.74
CA PHE A 129 -2.78 0.76 28.80
C PHE A 129 -4.07 -0.04 29.10
N VAL A 130 -4.82 -0.42 28.07
CA VAL A 130 -6.05 -1.21 28.22
C VAL A 130 -5.75 -2.60 28.80
N LEU A 131 -4.70 -3.28 28.33
CA LEU A 131 -4.28 -4.58 28.87
C LEU A 131 -3.86 -4.48 30.34
N ALA A 132 -3.11 -3.44 30.72
CA ALA A 132 -2.76 -3.19 32.11
C ALA A 132 -4.01 -2.92 32.98
N MET A 133 -4.98 -2.16 32.45
CA MET A 133 -6.24 -1.88 33.11
C MET A 133 -7.08 -3.16 33.32
N ILE A 134 -7.21 -4.00 32.29
CA ILE A 134 -7.90 -5.28 32.36
C ILE A 134 -7.25 -6.17 33.42
N ASN A 135 -5.93 -6.30 33.41
CA ASN A 135 -5.19 -7.10 34.39
C ASN A 135 -5.34 -6.55 35.83
N GLY A 136 -5.41 -5.24 36.00
CA GLY A 136 -5.69 -4.61 37.28
C GLY A 136 -7.13 -4.84 37.76
N ALA A 137 -8.09 -4.80 36.85
CA ALA A 137 -9.50 -5.01 37.16
C ALA A 137 -9.79 -6.46 37.60
N LYS A 138 -9.14 -7.46 36.98
CA LYS A 138 -9.25 -8.88 37.35
C LYS A 138 -8.81 -9.19 38.79
N ARG A 139 -8.00 -8.34 39.42
CA ARG A 139 -7.51 -8.52 40.80
C ARG A 139 -8.45 -7.95 41.86
N LYS A 140 -9.54 -7.28 41.46
CA LYS A 140 -10.50 -6.70 42.41
C LYS A 140 -11.42 -7.79 42.98
N PRO A 141 -11.85 -7.66 44.24
CA PRO A 141 -12.82 -8.59 44.80
C PRO A 141 -14.17 -8.45 44.09
N VAL A 142 -14.88 -9.57 43.97
CA VAL A 142 -16.27 -9.60 43.52
C VAL A 142 -17.13 -9.06 44.65
N THR A 143 -17.94 -8.04 44.36
CA THR A 143 -18.90 -7.47 45.31
C THR A 143 -20.28 -7.64 44.69
N GLY A 144 -21.01 -8.68 45.10
CA GLY A 144 -22.39 -8.91 44.69
C GLY A 144 -22.73 -10.37 44.44
N MET A 145 -23.19 -11.06 45.50
CA MET A 145 -24.29 -12.01 45.35
C MET A 145 -25.57 -11.17 45.36
N SER A 146 -26.16 -10.94 44.21
CA SER A 146 -27.53 -10.46 44.13
C SER A 146 -28.26 -11.39 43.18
N ASP A 147 -28.93 -12.38 43.77
CA ASP A 147 -29.92 -13.27 43.17
C ASP A 147 -31.18 -12.47 42.75
N GLU A 148 -31.00 -11.41 41.97
CA GLU A 148 -32.09 -10.79 41.25
C GLU A 148 -31.99 -11.24 39.80
N ILE A 149 -32.64 -12.36 39.51
CA ILE A 149 -33.12 -12.68 38.17
C ILE A 149 -33.89 -11.45 37.71
N ARG A 150 -33.28 -10.65 36.84
CA ARG A 150 -33.92 -9.51 36.19
C ARG A 150 -33.89 -9.73 34.69
N GLU A 151 -35.03 -9.37 34.12
CA GLU A 151 -35.57 -9.65 32.79
C GLU A 151 -34.54 -9.55 31.65
N GLU A 152 -34.87 -10.16 30.51
CA GLU A 152 -34.11 -10.04 29.25
C GLU A 152 -33.86 -8.57 28.89
N ASP A 153 -32.79 -8.00 29.44
CA ASP A 153 -32.45 -6.61 29.21
C ASP A 153 -32.00 -6.48 27.75
N ASN A 154 -32.76 -5.72 26.99
CA ASN A 154 -32.46 -5.24 25.64
C ASN A 154 -31.26 -4.26 25.64
N SER A 155 -30.15 -4.63 26.29
CA SER A 155 -28.92 -3.84 26.33
C SER A 155 -28.40 -3.66 24.91
N LYS A 156 -28.24 -2.41 24.46
CA LYS A 156 -27.75 -2.07 23.12
C LYS A 156 -26.27 -1.68 23.17
N VAL A 157 -25.49 -2.22 22.24
CA VAL A 157 -24.07 -1.96 22.04
C VAL A 157 -23.89 -1.39 20.63
N TYR A 158 -23.02 -0.39 20.48
CA TYR A 158 -22.71 0.17 19.16
C TYR A 158 -21.78 -0.78 18.38
N CYS A 159 -22.11 -1.03 17.12
CA CYS A 159 -21.23 -1.74 16.21
C CYS A 159 -20.01 -0.88 15.90
N ILE A 160 -18.82 -1.39 16.21
CA ILE A 160 -17.54 -0.71 15.97
C ILE A 160 -17.29 -0.48 14.46
N THR A 161 -17.86 -1.32 13.59
CA THR A 161 -17.65 -1.25 12.15
C THR A 161 -18.58 -0.26 11.43
N CYS A 162 -19.86 -0.17 11.81
CA CYS A 162 -20.85 0.67 11.11
C CYS A 162 -21.53 1.73 12.00
N GLY A 163 -21.21 1.79 13.29
CA GLY A 163 -21.77 2.75 14.25
C GLY A 163 -23.24 2.52 14.63
N SER A 164 -23.88 1.46 14.11
CA SER A 164 -25.29 1.17 14.40
C SER A 164 -25.47 0.60 15.81
N GLU A 165 -26.56 0.98 16.49
CA GLU A 165 -26.96 0.34 17.75
C GLU A 165 -27.47 -1.08 17.49
N VAL A 166 -26.92 -2.06 18.21
CA VAL A 166 -27.26 -3.48 18.08
C VAL A 166 -27.55 -4.06 19.46
N LEU A 167 -28.52 -4.96 19.57
CA LEU A 167 -28.75 -5.70 20.80
C LEU A 167 -27.51 -6.52 21.18
N ALA A 168 -27.06 -6.44 22.43
CA ALA A 168 -25.85 -7.07 22.96
C ALA A 168 -25.78 -8.56 22.62
N GLN A 169 -26.91 -9.27 22.70
CA GLN A 169 -27.03 -10.70 22.36
C GLN A 169 -26.73 -10.99 20.88
N THR A 170 -27.10 -10.08 19.98
CA THR A 170 -26.87 -10.22 18.52
C THR A 170 -25.66 -9.42 18.01
N ALA A 171 -24.98 -8.70 18.91
CA ALA A 171 -23.92 -7.76 18.58
C ALA A 171 -22.75 -8.45 17.85
N ILE A 172 -22.34 -9.64 18.32
CA ILE A 172 -21.29 -10.43 17.66
C ILE A 172 -21.70 -10.78 16.22
N ARG A 173 -22.90 -11.31 16.01
CA ARG A 173 -23.39 -11.72 14.67
C ARG A 173 -23.52 -10.53 13.71
N HIS A 174 -23.98 -9.38 14.21
CA HIS A 174 -24.00 -8.15 13.41
C HIS A 174 -22.57 -7.69 13.08
N MET A 175 -21.66 -7.67 14.05
CA MET A 175 -20.26 -7.30 13.84
C MET A 175 -19.59 -8.20 12.81
N GLU A 176 -19.88 -9.51 12.81
CA GLU A 176 -19.41 -10.44 11.77
C GLU A 176 -19.89 -10.06 10.37
N LEU A 177 -21.18 -9.77 10.20
CA LEU A 177 -21.77 -9.41 8.91
C LEU A 177 -21.27 -8.04 8.42
N CYS A 178 -21.16 -7.07 9.31
CA CYS A 178 -20.61 -5.75 9.01
C CYS A 178 -19.12 -5.84 8.66
N PHE A 179 -18.36 -6.68 9.36
CA PHE A 179 -16.96 -6.91 9.06
C PHE A 179 -16.76 -7.55 7.69
N ARG A 180 -17.62 -8.49 7.26
CA ARG A 180 -17.56 -9.06 5.90
C ARG A 180 -17.78 -7.99 4.81
N LYS A 181 -18.70 -7.04 5.05
CA LYS A 181 -18.90 -5.90 4.15
C LYS A 181 -17.66 -5.00 4.11
N PHE A 182 -17.05 -4.72 5.27
CA PHE A 182 -15.84 -3.91 5.35
C PHE A 182 -14.62 -4.60 4.69
N GLU A 183 -14.43 -5.90 4.91
CA GLU A 183 -13.38 -6.71 4.28
C GLU A 183 -13.46 -6.62 2.75
N SER A 184 -14.67 -6.65 2.17
CA SER A 184 -14.86 -6.51 0.73
C SER A 184 -14.42 -5.15 0.16
N GLN A 185 -14.29 -4.12 1.00
CA GLN A 185 -13.91 -2.76 0.60
C GLN A 185 -12.46 -2.40 0.97
N SER A 186 -11.83 -3.12 1.92
CA SER A 186 -10.51 -2.77 2.43
C SER A 186 -9.36 -3.30 1.54
N VAL A 187 -8.50 -2.39 1.08
CA VAL A 187 -7.39 -2.69 0.16
C VAL A 187 -6.24 -3.44 0.86
N VAL A 188 -6.17 -3.36 2.19
CA VAL A 188 -5.12 -3.98 3.03
C VAL A 188 -5.04 -5.51 2.86
N ILE A 189 -6.19 -6.16 2.64
CA ILE A 189 -6.29 -7.62 2.66
C ILE A 189 -5.62 -8.30 1.45
N GLY A 190 -5.31 -7.53 0.39
CA GLY A 190 -4.57 -8.02 -0.78
C GLY A 190 -3.04 -7.91 -0.68
N ALA A 191 -2.50 -7.08 0.23
CA ALA A 191 -1.10 -6.66 0.21
C ALA A 191 -0.21 -7.33 1.28
N THR A 192 -0.78 -7.76 2.41
CA THR A 192 -0.02 -8.37 3.50
C THR A 192 0.14 -9.87 3.28
N LYS A 193 1.27 -10.28 2.69
CA LYS A 193 1.62 -11.72 2.55
C LYS A 193 1.96 -12.38 3.89
N THR A 194 2.17 -11.61 4.95
CA THR A 194 2.53 -12.12 6.28
C THR A 194 2.13 -11.10 7.34
N ASN A 195 1.63 -11.57 8.49
CA ASN A 195 1.69 -10.78 9.73
C ASN A 195 3.17 -10.55 10.03
N SER A 196 3.72 -9.41 9.61
CA SER A 196 5.03 -8.98 10.11
C SER A 196 4.91 -8.76 11.62
N ALA A 197 6.04 -8.85 12.35
CA ALA A 197 6.06 -8.61 13.81
C ALA A 197 5.47 -7.25 14.22
N THR A 198 5.38 -6.31 13.27
CA THR A 198 4.82 -4.95 13.40
C THR A 198 3.32 -4.86 13.10
N CYS A 199 2.65 -5.94 12.67
CA CYS A 199 1.28 -5.91 12.16
C CYS A 199 0.46 -7.08 12.76
N ARG A 200 0.38 -7.14 14.09
CA ARG A 200 -0.34 -8.21 14.83
C ARG A 200 -1.85 -7.95 14.97
N ILE A 201 -2.47 -7.48 13.89
CA ILE A 201 -3.87 -7.07 13.85
C ILE A 201 -4.76 -8.21 13.36
N PHE A 202 -4.23 -9.05 12.47
CA PHE A 202 -4.96 -10.18 11.91
C PHE A 202 -4.75 -11.46 12.70
N CYS A 203 -5.70 -12.37 12.57
CA CYS A 203 -5.62 -13.72 13.08
C CYS A 203 -4.41 -14.48 12.50
N GLU A 204 -3.65 -15.16 13.35
CA GLU A 204 -2.43 -15.90 12.97
C GLU A 204 -2.72 -17.32 12.43
N PHE A 205 -4.00 -17.72 12.33
CA PHE A 205 -4.37 -19.04 11.85
C PHE A 205 -4.05 -19.22 10.35
N TYR A 206 -3.30 -20.26 10.02
CA TYR A 206 -2.95 -20.61 8.64
C TYR A 206 -3.85 -21.74 8.12
N ASP A 207 -4.58 -21.49 7.04
CA ASP A 207 -5.32 -22.52 6.33
C ASP A 207 -4.39 -23.23 5.34
N SER A 208 -3.96 -24.45 5.71
CA SER A 208 -3.08 -25.30 4.89
C SER A 208 -3.70 -25.65 3.54
N SER A 209 -5.03 -25.78 3.47
CA SER A 209 -5.75 -26.16 2.25
C SER A 209 -5.72 -25.04 1.20
N LYS A 210 -5.92 -23.81 1.66
CA LYS A 210 -5.91 -22.61 0.79
C LYS A 210 -4.53 -21.97 0.67
N LYS A 211 -3.57 -22.44 1.46
CA LYS A 211 -2.22 -21.87 1.61
C LYS A 211 -2.25 -20.38 1.96
N THR A 212 -3.22 -19.95 2.77
CA THR A 212 -3.44 -18.54 3.13
C THR A 212 -3.72 -18.38 4.62
N TYR A 213 -3.21 -17.30 5.22
CA TYR A 213 -3.56 -16.90 6.58
C TYR A 213 -4.97 -16.31 6.67
N CYS A 214 -5.60 -16.45 7.84
CA CYS A 214 -6.87 -15.82 8.15
C CYS A 214 -6.72 -14.28 8.14
N LYS A 215 -7.50 -13.61 7.29
CA LYS A 215 -7.45 -12.15 7.09
C LYS A 215 -8.37 -11.36 8.02
N ARG A 216 -9.00 -12.03 8.99
CA ARG A 216 -9.91 -11.40 9.97
C ARG A 216 -9.12 -10.83 11.14
N LEU A 217 -9.68 -9.82 11.80
CA LEU A 217 -9.08 -9.23 13.02
C LEU A 217 -8.90 -10.29 14.12
N ARG A 218 -7.80 -10.19 14.87
CA ARG A 218 -7.39 -11.18 15.86
C ARG A 218 -8.46 -11.46 16.92
N TYR A 219 -9.08 -10.42 17.49
CA TYR A 219 -10.07 -10.55 18.58
C TYR A 219 -11.53 -10.65 18.13
N VAL A 220 -11.80 -10.49 16.84
CA VAL A 220 -13.17 -10.54 16.28
C VAL A 220 -13.35 -11.77 15.37
N CYS A 221 -12.29 -12.57 15.15
CA CYS A 221 -12.38 -13.72 14.28
C CYS A 221 -13.26 -14.83 14.90
N PRO A 222 -14.46 -15.12 14.36
CA PRO A 222 -15.39 -16.07 14.98
C PRO A 222 -14.89 -17.52 14.90
N ASP A 223 -14.07 -17.83 13.89
CA ASP A 223 -13.63 -19.21 13.63
C ASP A 223 -12.44 -19.60 14.53
N HIS A 224 -11.57 -18.63 14.84
CA HIS A 224 -10.26 -18.91 15.44
C HIS A 224 -9.99 -18.17 16.75
N TYR A 225 -10.71 -17.09 17.05
CA TYR A 225 -10.60 -16.44 18.34
C TYR A 225 -11.54 -17.12 19.34
N ARG A 226 -10.96 -17.78 20.34
CA ARG A 226 -11.69 -18.35 21.46
C ARG A 226 -11.22 -17.66 22.73
N PRO A 227 -12.02 -16.74 23.32
CA PRO A 227 -11.66 -16.14 24.59
C PRO A 227 -11.50 -17.23 25.65
N ALA A 228 -10.56 -17.05 26.57
CA ALA A 228 -10.40 -17.97 27.70
C ALA A 228 -11.71 -18.01 28.49
N LYS A 229 -12.10 -19.21 28.96
CA LYS A 229 -13.28 -19.35 29.81
C LYS A 229 -13.07 -18.52 31.08
N ALA A 230 -14.07 -17.72 31.43
CA ALA A 230 -14.01 -16.92 32.65
C ALA A 230 -13.95 -17.83 33.87
N GLU A 231 -13.01 -17.55 34.77
CA GLU A 231 -12.91 -18.23 36.06
C GLU A 231 -14.19 -17.96 36.89
N GLU A 232 -14.54 -18.88 37.78
CA GLU A 232 -15.77 -18.80 38.58
C GLU A 232 -15.88 -17.52 39.41
N ASN A 233 -14.74 -16.97 39.85
CA ASN A 233 -14.66 -15.74 40.63
C ASN A 233 -14.10 -14.54 39.84
N GLU A 234 -14.12 -14.58 38.50
CA GLU A 234 -13.65 -13.45 37.70
C GLU A 234 -14.67 -12.29 37.72
N VAL A 235 -14.18 -11.11 38.10
CA VAL A 235 -14.93 -9.85 38.05
C VAL A 235 -15.02 -9.35 36.61
N CYS A 236 -16.17 -8.77 36.23
CA CYS A 236 -16.36 -8.11 34.94
C CYS A 236 -15.28 -7.05 34.68
N GLY A 237 -15.06 -6.13 35.63
CA GLY A 237 -13.92 -5.23 35.59
C GLY A 237 -14.05 -4.08 34.59
N CYS A 238 -15.23 -3.84 34.01
CA CYS A 238 -15.42 -2.73 33.08
C CYS A 238 -15.21 -1.38 33.79
N PRO A 239 -14.35 -0.48 33.27
CA PRO A 239 -14.20 0.87 33.80
C PRO A 239 -15.47 1.68 33.51
N ILE A 240 -16.06 2.25 34.55
CA ILE A 240 -17.23 3.13 34.45
C ILE A 240 -16.72 4.58 34.47
N THR A 241 -16.84 5.26 33.34
CA THR A 241 -16.51 6.69 33.16
C THR A 241 -17.77 7.56 33.29
N LYS A 242 -17.58 8.89 33.41
CA LYS A 242 -18.70 9.82 33.28
C LYS A 242 -19.27 9.77 31.86
N MET A 243 -20.56 10.06 31.70
CA MET A 243 -21.19 10.15 30.38
C MET A 243 -20.37 11.06 29.45
N GLY A 244 -20.01 10.54 28.27
CA GLY A 244 -19.24 11.27 27.25
C GLY A 244 -17.71 11.22 27.41
N GLU A 245 -17.17 10.62 28.47
CA GLU A 245 -15.72 10.47 28.67
C GLU A 245 -15.25 9.07 28.25
N THR A 246 -14.17 9.01 27.46
CA THR A 246 -13.56 7.74 27.04
C THR A 246 -12.71 7.14 28.16
N ILE A 247 -12.49 5.82 28.11
CA ILE A 247 -11.62 5.10 29.06
C ILE A 247 -10.17 5.61 29.07
N TYR A 248 -9.76 6.36 28.03
CA TYR A 248 -8.42 6.92 27.86
C TYR A 248 -8.25 8.30 28.53
N SER A 249 -9.34 8.93 28.98
CA SER A 249 -9.31 10.26 29.60
C SER A 249 -8.77 10.29 31.04
N GLY A 250 -8.53 9.11 31.65
CA GLY A 250 -8.00 8.97 33.01
C GLY A 250 -9.03 9.19 34.13
N LYS A 251 -10.28 9.55 33.81
CA LYS A 251 -11.34 9.81 34.79
C LYS A 251 -12.26 8.59 35.00
N ILE A 252 -11.69 7.53 35.55
CA ILE A 252 -12.45 6.31 35.88
C ILE A 252 -13.10 6.51 37.26
N ILE A 253 -14.43 6.43 37.33
CA ILE A 253 -15.16 6.59 38.60
C ILE A 253 -15.06 5.31 39.42
N LYS A 254 -15.43 4.18 38.81
CA LYS A 254 -15.47 2.87 39.46
C LYS A 254 -15.29 1.76 38.43
N PHE A 255 -15.00 0.56 38.90
CA PHE A 255 -14.96 -0.64 38.06
C PHE A 255 -16.19 -1.50 38.35
N CYS A 256 -16.75 -2.15 37.34
CA CYS A 256 -17.83 -3.11 37.52
C CYS A 256 -17.30 -4.32 38.33
N GLN A 257 -17.89 -4.58 39.50
CA GLN A 257 -17.50 -5.65 40.42
C GLN A 257 -18.41 -6.89 40.37
N GLN A 258 -19.32 -6.95 39.40
CA GLN A 258 -20.19 -8.11 39.19
C GLN A 258 -19.41 -9.28 38.61
N PHE A 259 -19.85 -10.51 38.86
CA PHE A 259 -19.32 -11.70 38.19
C PHE A 259 -19.40 -11.56 36.67
N LYS A 260 -18.30 -11.88 35.99
CA LYS A 260 -18.20 -11.82 34.52
C LYS A 260 -19.24 -12.70 33.82
N LYS A 261 -19.62 -13.84 34.44
CA LYS A 261 -20.64 -14.77 33.92
C LYS A 261 -22.06 -14.18 33.92
N TYR A 262 -22.35 -13.25 34.84
CA TYR A 262 -23.69 -12.71 35.05
C TYR A 262 -23.81 -11.23 34.64
N CYS A 263 -22.74 -10.62 34.12
CA CYS A 263 -22.75 -9.21 33.73
C CYS A 263 -23.22 -9.03 32.28
N ASN A 264 -24.51 -8.77 32.09
CA ASN A 264 -25.10 -8.52 30.76
C ASN A 264 -24.87 -7.09 30.25
N LEU A 265 -24.69 -6.12 31.16
CA LEU A 265 -24.48 -4.70 30.82
C LEU A 265 -23.15 -4.46 30.07
N HIS A 266 -22.12 -5.25 30.35
CA HIS A 266 -20.78 -5.10 29.78
C HIS A 266 -20.33 -6.37 29.05
N PHE A 267 -21.19 -6.86 28.17
CA PHE A 267 -20.95 -8.09 27.45
C PHE A 267 -19.62 -8.06 26.67
N SER A 268 -18.68 -8.94 27.06
CA SER A 268 -17.37 -9.11 26.41
C SER A 268 -16.58 -7.82 26.18
N TRP A 269 -16.74 -6.81 27.05
CA TRP A 269 -16.15 -5.48 26.88
C TRP A 269 -14.63 -5.50 26.67
N GLU A 270 -13.90 -6.41 27.35
CA GLU A 270 -12.44 -6.59 27.19
C GLU A 270 -12.08 -6.82 25.72
N THR A 271 -12.80 -7.74 25.07
CA THR A 271 -12.56 -8.09 23.66
C THR A 271 -13.00 -6.99 22.71
N LEU A 272 -14.10 -6.30 23.03
CA LEU A 272 -14.62 -5.21 22.20
C LEU A 272 -13.70 -3.98 22.25
N CYS A 273 -13.17 -3.63 23.42
CA CYS A 273 -12.23 -2.52 23.55
C CYS A 273 -10.92 -2.79 22.79
N ILE A 274 -10.39 -4.01 22.84
CA ILE A 274 -9.17 -4.34 22.07
C ILE A 274 -9.48 -4.41 20.57
N ALA A 275 -10.64 -4.94 20.19
CA ALA A 275 -11.10 -4.97 18.81
C ALA A 275 -11.25 -3.57 18.20
N GLU A 276 -11.70 -2.59 18.98
CA GLU A 276 -11.76 -1.18 18.58
C GLU A 276 -10.37 -0.63 18.23
N ILE A 277 -9.37 -0.90 19.07
CA ILE A 277 -7.98 -0.49 18.80
C ILE A 277 -7.45 -1.16 17.51
N ASP A 278 -7.72 -2.45 17.32
CA ASP A 278 -7.32 -3.18 16.12
C ASP A 278 -8.00 -2.65 14.86
N PHE A 279 -9.25 -2.18 14.96
CA PHE A 279 -9.95 -1.52 13.86
C PHE A 279 -9.35 -0.16 13.52
N ASP A 280 -9.02 0.65 14.53
CA ASP A 280 -8.32 1.92 14.33
C ASP A 280 -6.96 1.72 13.68
N ARG A 281 -6.20 0.69 14.11
CA ARG A 281 -4.95 0.32 13.45
C ARG A 281 -5.18 -0.02 11.99
N LEU A 282 -6.17 -0.86 11.70
CA LEU A 282 -6.51 -1.23 10.34
C LEU A 282 -6.84 -0.01 9.47
N ARG A 283 -7.52 1.00 10.02
CA ARG A 283 -7.79 2.28 9.34
C ARG A 283 -6.50 3.03 9.03
N GLU A 284 -5.60 3.18 9.99
CA GLU A 284 -4.31 3.86 9.78
C GLU A 284 -3.41 3.09 8.79
N PHE A 285 -3.41 1.75 8.83
CA PHE A 285 -2.71 0.92 7.86
C PHE A 285 -3.26 1.09 6.44
N ASN A 286 -4.58 1.18 6.26
CA ASN A 286 -5.17 1.48 4.96
C ASN A 286 -4.64 2.82 4.41
N LYS A 287 -4.58 3.87 5.26
CA LYS A 287 -4.02 5.17 4.87
C LYS A 287 -2.55 5.08 4.44
N ILE A 288 -1.73 4.34 5.19
CA ILE A 288 -0.31 4.15 4.84
C ILE A 288 -0.17 3.50 3.46
N ILE A 289 -0.92 2.43 3.20
CA ILE A 289 -0.88 1.74 1.90
C ILE A 289 -1.35 2.65 0.77
N THR A 290 -2.37 3.48 0.98
CA THR A 290 -2.81 4.46 -0.04
C THR A 290 -1.72 5.50 -0.31
N TYR A 291 -1.10 6.04 0.74
CA TYR A 291 -0.02 7.02 0.60
C TYR A 291 1.22 6.44 -0.09
N ASP A 292 1.60 5.20 0.21
CA ASP A 292 2.74 4.53 -0.44
C ASP A 292 2.48 4.30 -1.95
N LYS A 293 1.23 3.96 -2.31
CA LYS A 293 0.83 3.84 -3.72
C LYS A 293 0.87 5.19 -4.43
N GLU A 294 0.36 6.25 -3.80
CA GLU A 294 0.39 7.60 -4.35
C GLU A 294 1.83 8.11 -4.51
N GLU A 295 2.70 7.88 -3.52
CA GLU A 295 4.12 8.21 -3.60
C GLU A 295 4.80 7.48 -4.78
N ALA A 296 4.55 6.17 -4.94
CA ALA A 296 5.10 5.40 -6.04
C ALA A 296 4.64 5.91 -7.42
N ILE A 297 3.38 6.34 -7.54
CA ILE A 297 2.84 6.94 -8.76
C ILE A 297 3.53 8.27 -9.06
N LEU A 298 3.66 9.16 -8.07
CA LEU A 298 4.32 10.46 -8.23
C LEU A 298 5.80 10.33 -8.59
N LEU A 299 6.53 9.43 -7.92
CA LEU A 299 7.94 9.17 -8.24
C LEU A 299 8.10 8.65 -9.67
N LYS A 300 7.18 7.80 -10.14
CA LYS A 300 7.16 7.33 -11.52
C LYS A 300 6.89 8.48 -12.50
N GLN A 301 5.98 9.39 -12.17
CA GLN A 301 5.70 10.58 -13.01
C GLN A 301 6.92 11.50 -13.11
N LEU A 302 7.58 11.81 -11.98
CA LEU A 302 8.82 12.60 -11.95
C LEU A 302 9.94 11.95 -12.76
N THR A 303 10.09 10.63 -12.65
CA THR A 303 11.08 9.86 -13.43
C THR A 303 10.76 9.86 -14.93
N ASN A 304 9.48 9.76 -15.30
CA ASN A 304 9.07 9.78 -16.70
C ASN A 304 9.30 11.13 -17.37
N ARG A 305 9.15 12.26 -16.63
CA ARG A 305 9.45 13.60 -17.15
C ARG A 305 10.94 13.85 -17.31
N SER A 306 11.75 13.32 -16.40
CA SER A 306 13.21 13.38 -16.46
C SER A 306 13.85 12.36 -17.40
N ALA A 307 13.06 11.41 -17.93
CA ALA A 307 13.54 10.41 -18.85
C ALA A 307 13.97 11.04 -20.18
N VAL A 308 14.83 10.31 -20.89
CA VAL A 308 15.36 10.68 -22.21
C VAL A 308 14.26 11.12 -23.18
N LEU A 309 13.14 10.40 -23.23
CA LEU A 309 12.02 10.78 -24.09
C LEU A 309 11.38 12.10 -23.68
N GLY A 310 11.24 12.36 -22.38
CA GLY A 310 10.75 13.63 -21.84
C GLY A 310 11.63 14.81 -22.26
N LEU A 311 12.94 14.67 -22.11
CA LEU A 311 13.95 15.68 -22.51
C LEU A 311 13.99 15.94 -24.02
N LEU A 312 13.69 14.93 -24.84
CA LEU A 312 13.69 15.08 -26.29
C LEU A 312 12.41 15.72 -26.83
N LEU A 313 11.26 15.47 -26.18
CA LEU A 313 9.96 15.96 -26.64
C LEU A 313 9.61 17.36 -26.15
N HIS A 314 10.20 17.82 -25.04
CA HIS A 314 9.87 19.10 -24.42
C HIS A 314 11.09 20.01 -24.40
N SER A 315 10.92 21.24 -24.88
CA SER A 315 11.92 22.30 -24.81
C SER A 315 11.26 23.57 -24.32
N THR A 316 11.81 24.19 -23.28
CA THR A 316 11.36 25.47 -22.76
C THR A 316 12.29 26.56 -23.25
N LEU A 317 11.75 27.54 -23.98
CA LEU A 317 12.47 28.75 -24.35
C LEU A 317 12.10 29.83 -23.33
N VAL A 318 13.11 30.38 -22.66
CA VAL A 318 12.93 31.53 -21.78
C VAL A 318 12.94 32.77 -22.66
N HIS A 319 11.82 33.48 -22.69
CA HIS A 319 11.76 34.82 -23.27
C HIS A 319 12.13 35.81 -22.16
N TYR A 320 13.14 36.64 -22.41
CA TYR A 320 13.46 37.78 -21.55
C TYR A 320 12.76 39.01 -22.14
N ASP A 321 11.98 39.71 -21.32
CA ASP A 321 11.44 41.04 -21.62
C ASP A 321 12.52 42.12 -21.43
#